data_AF-A0A370HFK4-F1
#
_entry.id   AF-A0A370HFK4-F1
#
_cell.length_a   1.000
_cell.length_b   1.000
_cell.length_c   1.000
_cell.angle_alpha   90.00
_cell.angle_beta   90.00
_cell.angle_gamma   90.00
#
_symmetry.space_group_name_H-M   'P 1'
#
loop_
_entity.id
_entity.type
_entity.pdbx_description
1 polymer ?
#
loop_
_entity_poly.entity_id
_entity_poly.type
_entity_poly.pdbx_seq_one_letter_code
_entity_poly.pdbx_strand_id
1 'polypeptide(L)'
;MADATELLTYEVTISQPDSVSRAWWQIGNAGTPPQVAAALSELAIRCAREFTDSAALSAWHWYICEVRGSDGAQLDYFVGAVRAVHLPGQLDDVARRVLELASAAPPRTGHSMPPRRRSRG
;
A
#
# COMPACT_ATOMS: atom_id res chain seq x y z
N MET A 1 -9.24 -18.36 -4.26
CA MET A 1 -7.91 -18.20 -3.66
C MET A 1 -7.14 -17.29 -4.59
N ALA A 2 -6.68 -16.12 -4.13
CA ALA A 2 -5.75 -15.31 -4.91
C ALA A 2 -4.44 -16.09 -5.07
N ASP A 3 -3.81 -16.00 -6.23
CA ASP A 3 -2.49 -16.58 -6.40
C ASP A 3 -1.51 -15.86 -5.46
N ALA A 4 -0.59 -16.56 -4.82
CA ALA A 4 0.37 -15.94 -3.88
C ALA A 4 1.23 -14.88 -4.60
N THR A 5 1.36 -15.00 -5.92
CA THR A 5 2.01 -14.01 -6.79
C THR A 5 1.23 -12.69 -6.91
N GLU A 6 -0.06 -12.66 -6.58
CA GLU A 6 -0.92 -11.47 -6.62
C GLU A 6 -1.03 -10.75 -5.26
N LEU A 7 -0.38 -11.28 -4.23
CA LEU A 7 -0.38 -10.65 -2.91
C LEU A 7 0.55 -9.44 -2.88
N LEU A 8 0.06 -8.37 -2.26
CA LEU A 8 0.81 -7.19 -1.92
C LEU A 8 1.00 -7.13 -0.41
N THR A 9 2.09 -6.50 0.02
CA THR A 9 2.31 -6.09 1.40
C THR A 9 2.33 -4.57 1.45
N TYR A 10 1.80 -4.00 2.53
CA TYR A 10 1.96 -2.58 2.81
C TYR A 10 2.48 -2.38 4.23
N GLU A 11 3.29 -1.33 4.42
CA GLU A 11 3.66 -0.81 5.72
C GLU A 11 3.49 0.71 5.72
N VAL A 12 2.86 1.23 6.77
CA VAL A 12 2.67 2.64 7.02
C VAL A 12 3.28 2.98 8.38
N THR A 13 4.18 3.95 8.40
CA THR A 13 4.78 4.49 9.62
C THR A 13 4.53 5.99 9.69
N ILE A 14 4.05 6.46 10.84
CA ILE A 14 3.84 7.86 11.16
C ILE A 14 4.60 8.16 12.46
N SER A 15 5.49 9.15 12.44
CA SER A 15 6.23 9.56 13.62
C SER A 15 5.38 10.35 14.61
N GLN A 16 5.87 10.51 15.85
CA GLN A 16 5.36 11.53 16.75
C GLN A 16 5.56 12.93 16.14
N PRO A 17 4.71 13.91 16.50
CA PRO A 17 5.00 15.32 16.27
C PRO A 17 6.40 15.65 16.81
N ASP A 18 7.17 16.44 16.07
CA ASP A 18 8.47 16.96 16.49
C ASP A 18 9.57 15.92 16.77
N SER A 19 9.33 14.63 16.50
CA SER A 19 10.31 13.55 16.68
C SER A 19 10.27 12.53 15.54
N VAL A 20 11.11 12.74 14.54
CA VAL A 20 11.21 11.88 13.34
C VAL A 20 11.70 10.46 13.64
N SER A 21 12.42 10.27 14.75
CA SER A 21 13.01 8.98 15.14
C SER A 21 12.07 8.10 15.95
N ARG A 22 10.93 8.64 16.42
CA ARG A 22 9.98 7.89 17.25
C ARG A 22 8.70 7.63 16.48
N ALA A 23 8.51 6.38 16.06
CA ALA A 23 7.25 5.93 15.50
C ALA A 23 6.14 6.08 16.55
N TRP A 24 5.08 6.79 16.17
CA TRP A 24 3.85 6.88 16.95
C TRP A 24 2.83 5.85 16.47
N TRP A 25 2.80 5.65 15.15
CA TRP A 25 1.94 4.68 14.51
C TRP A 25 2.75 3.87 13.51
N GLN A 26 2.66 2.55 13.59
CA GLN A 26 3.21 1.64 12.60
C GLN A 26 2.20 0.52 12.39
N ILE A 27 1.77 0.34 11.16
CA ILE A 27 0.80 -0.69 10.79
C ILE A 27 1.15 -1.24 9.41
N GLY A 28 1.02 -2.54 9.24
CA GLY A 28 1.25 -3.19 7.96
C GLY A 28 0.51 -4.51 7.89
N ASN A 29 0.15 -4.90 6.67
CA ASN A 29 -0.49 -6.19 6.41
C ASN A 29 -0.27 -6.62 4.96
N ALA A 30 -0.69 -7.85 4.64
CA ALA A 30 -0.70 -8.39 3.29
C ALA A 30 -2.13 -8.60 2.79
N GLY A 31 -2.32 -8.53 1.48
CA GLY A 31 -3.62 -8.80 0.85
C GLY A 31 -3.57 -8.69 -0.67
N THR A 32 -4.68 -8.98 -1.33
CA THR A 32 -4.83 -8.65 -2.76
C THR A 32 -4.84 -7.13 -2.96
N PRO A 33 -4.60 -6.62 -4.18
CA PRO A 33 -4.60 -5.17 -4.41
C PRO A 33 -5.88 -4.46 -3.96
N PRO A 34 -7.11 -5.00 -4.19
CA PRO A 34 -8.33 -4.42 -3.63
C PRO A 34 -8.38 -4.42 -2.10
N GLN A 35 -7.85 -5.46 -1.44
CA GLN A 35 -7.79 -5.52 0.03
C GLN A 35 -6.79 -4.52 0.60
N VAL A 36 -5.62 -4.36 -0.03
CA VAL A 36 -4.63 -3.36 0.37
C VAL A 36 -5.17 -1.95 0.17
N ALA A 37 -5.80 -1.66 -0.97
CA ALA A 37 -6.43 -0.36 -1.21
C ALA A 37 -7.53 -0.05 -0.19
N ALA A 38 -8.41 -1.02 0.11
CA ALA A 38 -9.44 -0.85 1.13
C ALA A 38 -8.84 -0.58 2.52
N ALA A 39 -7.80 -1.32 2.91
CA ALA A 39 -7.11 -1.11 4.18
C ALA A 39 -6.48 0.29 4.26
N LEU A 40 -5.80 0.75 3.20
CA LEU A 40 -5.22 2.10 3.16
C LEU A 40 -6.28 3.20 3.26
N SER A 41 -7.43 3.06 2.59
CA SER A 41 -8.55 4.00 2.75
C SER A 41 -9.19 3.96 4.14
N GLU A 42 -9.27 2.79 4.78
CA GLU A 42 -9.70 2.71 6.18
C GLU A 42 -8.71 3.42 7.12
N LEU A 43 -7.41 3.30 6.88
CA LEU A 43 -6.39 4.04 7.62
C LEU A 43 -6.52 5.56 7.38
N ALA A 44 -6.84 5.99 6.16
CA ALA A 44 -7.10 7.40 5.85
C ALA A 44 -8.26 7.95 6.69
N ILE A 45 -9.39 7.23 6.75
CA ILE A 45 -10.55 7.59 7.58
C ILE A 45 -10.16 7.64 9.06
N ARG A 46 -9.36 6.68 9.52
CA ARG A 46 -8.91 6.64 10.91
C ARG A 46 -8.01 7.83 11.25
N CYS A 47 -7.03 8.16 10.40
CA CYS A 47 -6.21 9.36 10.57
C CYS A 47 -7.07 10.62 10.62
N ALA A 48 -8.05 10.77 9.72
CA ALA A 48 -8.95 11.93 9.73
C ALA A 48 -9.76 12.07 11.04
N ARG A 49 -10.03 10.97 11.76
CA ARG A 49 -10.71 10.96 13.06
C ARG A 49 -9.77 11.18 14.24
N GLU A 50 -8.56 10.64 14.19
CA GLU A 50 -7.57 10.79 15.26
C GLU A 50 -7.01 12.23 15.28
N PHE A 51 -6.84 12.87 14.12
CA PHE A 51 -6.40 14.26 14.01
C PHE A 51 -7.58 15.23 14.04
N THR A 52 -8.20 15.41 15.21
CA THR A 52 -9.31 16.37 15.39
C THR A 52 -8.91 17.62 16.16
N ASP A 53 -7.79 17.58 16.89
CA ASP A 53 -7.22 18.76 17.54
C ASP A 53 -6.54 19.68 16.51
N SER A 54 -6.91 20.96 16.52
CA SER A 54 -6.37 21.99 15.63
C SER A 54 -4.86 22.16 15.78
N ALA A 55 -4.31 21.96 16.98
CA ALA A 55 -2.87 21.97 17.20
C ALA A 55 -2.19 20.78 16.49
N ALA A 56 -2.75 19.58 16.66
CA ALA A 56 -2.24 18.35 16.04
C ALA A 56 -2.31 18.39 14.51
N LEU A 57 -3.37 18.99 13.94
CA LEU A 57 -3.56 19.11 12.48
C LEU A 57 -2.46 19.92 11.78
N SER A 58 -1.89 20.89 12.49
CA SER A 58 -0.83 21.78 11.97
C SER A 58 0.59 21.20 12.13
N ALA A 59 0.73 20.15 12.94
CA ALA A 59 2.02 19.54 13.23
C ALA A 59 2.56 18.77 12.03
N TRP A 60 3.89 18.77 11.90
CA TRP A 60 4.60 17.97 10.91
C TRP A 60 4.90 16.59 11.47
N HIS A 61 4.62 15.57 10.66
CA HIS A 61 4.93 14.19 10.94
C HIS A 61 5.87 13.65 9.85
N TRP A 62 6.79 12.78 10.24
CA TRP A 62 7.48 11.95 9.27
C TRP A 62 6.58 10.78 8.89
N TYR A 63 6.29 10.65 7.60
CA TYR A 63 5.41 9.63 7.06
C TYR A 63 6.18 8.77 6.07
N ILE A 64 6.06 7.46 6.26
CA ILE A 64 6.58 6.44 5.36
C ILE A 64 5.40 5.56 4.97
N CYS A 65 5.21 5.36 3.67
CA CYS A 65 4.30 4.34 3.17
C CYS A 65 5.02 3.55 2.10
N GLU A 66 5.04 2.25 2.28
CA GLU A 66 5.68 1.32 1.37
C GLU A 66 4.68 0.25 0.96
N VAL A 67 4.61 -0.02 -0.34
CA VAL A 67 3.84 -1.13 -0.91
C VAL A 67 4.77 -1.99 -1.75
N ARG A 68 4.82 -3.28 -1.44
CA ARG A 68 5.66 -4.26 -2.16
C ARG A 68 4.81 -5.40 -2.74
N GLY A 69 5.24 -5.89 -3.89
CA GLY A 69 4.76 -7.15 -4.45
C GLY A 69 5.24 -8.37 -3.68
N SER A 70 4.66 -9.52 -3.99
CA SER A 70 5.03 -10.83 -3.43
C SER A 70 6.47 -11.25 -3.75
N ASP A 71 7.05 -10.73 -4.83
CA ASP A 71 8.45 -10.88 -5.23
C ASP A 71 9.41 -9.92 -4.48
N GLY A 72 8.86 -9.09 -3.59
CA GLY A 72 9.59 -8.05 -2.87
C GLY A 72 9.85 -6.79 -3.69
N ALA A 73 9.37 -6.70 -4.94
CA ALA A 73 9.51 -5.50 -5.75
C ALA A 73 8.71 -4.36 -5.13
N GLN A 74 9.34 -3.19 -4.98
CA GLN A 74 8.66 -1.99 -4.51
C GLN A 74 7.74 -1.46 -5.60
N LEU A 75 6.43 -1.42 -5.33
CA LEU A 75 5.40 -0.98 -6.26
C LEU A 75 5.05 0.49 -6.06
N ASP A 76 4.96 0.93 -4.80
CA ASP A 76 4.78 2.33 -4.42
C ASP A 76 5.59 2.61 -3.17
N TYR A 77 6.11 3.83 -3.08
CA TYR A 77 6.87 4.27 -1.91
C TYR A 77 6.78 5.78 -1.77
N PHE A 78 6.51 6.20 -0.55
CA PHE A 78 6.57 7.58 -0.14
C PHE A 78 7.35 7.68 1.16
N VAL A 79 8.21 8.69 1.24
CA VAL A 79 8.87 9.12 2.47
C VAL A 79 8.96 10.63 2.50
N GLY A 80 8.52 11.24 3.60
CA GLY A 80 8.66 12.68 3.76
C GLY A 80 7.93 13.26 4.96
N ALA A 81 8.16 14.55 5.17
CA ALA A 81 7.42 15.33 6.14
C ALA A 81 6.05 15.69 5.57
N VAL A 82 4.98 15.34 6.28
CA VAL A 82 3.59 15.58 5.91
C VAL A 82 2.87 16.22 7.10
N ARG A 83 2.11 17.28 6.85
CA ARG A 83 1.22 17.85 7.88
C ARG A 83 0.09 16.87 8.16
N ALA A 84 -0.31 16.74 9.43
CA ALA A 84 -1.35 15.80 9.82
C ALA A 84 -2.65 15.93 9.00
N VAL A 85 -3.06 17.16 8.66
CA VAL A 85 -4.22 17.44 7.80
C VAL A 85 -4.15 16.81 6.40
N HIS A 86 -2.95 16.51 5.88
CA HIS A 86 -2.76 15.93 4.55
C HIS A 86 -2.56 14.41 4.56
N LEU A 87 -2.32 13.80 5.73
CA LEU A 87 -2.11 12.35 5.84
C LEU A 87 -3.25 11.51 5.26
N PRO A 88 -4.55 11.82 5.51
CA PRO A 88 -5.65 11.06 4.91
C PRO A 88 -5.59 11.07 3.37
N GLY A 89 -5.37 12.24 2.77
CA GLY A 89 -5.27 12.38 1.32
C GLY A 89 -4.09 11.61 0.74
N GLN A 90 -2.94 11.59 1.43
CA GLN A 90 -1.78 10.80 1.00
C GLN A 90 -2.08 9.29 0.99
N LEU A 91 -2.78 8.79 2.01
CA LEU A 91 -3.16 7.37 2.09
C LEU A 91 -4.17 6.98 1.00
N ASP A 92 -5.18 7.82 0.74
CA ASP A 92 -6.14 7.58 -0.34
C ASP A 92 -5.49 7.64 -1.73
N ASP A 93 -4.53 8.55 -1.93
CA ASP A 93 -3.77 8.61 -3.18
C ASP A 93 -2.93 7.34 -3.41
N VAL A 94 -2.32 6.78 -2.36
CA VAL A 94 -1.62 5.48 -2.45
C VAL A 94 -2.63 4.38 -2.78
N ALA A 95 -3.78 4.33 -2.09
CA ALA A 95 -4.82 3.33 -2.35
C ALA A 95 -5.28 3.34 -3.81
N ARG A 96 -5.49 4.53 -4.39
CA ARG A 96 -5.83 4.69 -5.81
C ARG A 96 -4.72 4.18 -6.72
N ARG A 97 -3.45 4.53 -6.46
CA ARG A 97 -2.31 4.06 -7.27
C ARG A 97 -2.16 2.54 -7.22
N VAL A 98 -2.39 1.90 -6.06
CA VAL A 98 -2.40 0.44 -5.93
C VAL A 98 -3.43 -0.20 -6.88
N LEU A 99 -4.63 0.36 -6.96
CA LEU A 99 -5.67 -0.13 -7.88
C LEU A 99 -5.31 0.11 -9.36
N GLU A 100 -4.74 1.26 -9.68
CA GLU A 100 -4.27 1.59 -11.04
C GLU A 100 -3.16 0.62 -11.49
N LEU A 101 -2.17 0.36 -10.64
CA LEU A 101 -1.08 -0.59 -10.91
C LEU A 101 -1.61 -2.02 -11.12
N ALA A 102 -2.56 -2.45 -10.28
CA ALA A 102 -3.19 -3.76 -10.43
C ALA A 102 -4.01 -3.89 -11.72
N SER A 103 -4.62 -2.80 -12.19
CA SER A 103 -5.40 -2.77 -13.43
C SER A 103 -4.53 -2.69 -14.69
N ALA A 104 -3.33 -2.09 -14.58
CA ALA A 104 -2.38 -1.95 -15.67
C ALA A 104 -1.54 -3.21 -15.92
N ALA A 105 -1.50 -4.14 -14.95
CA ALA A 105 -0.84 -5.43 -15.13
C ALA A 105 -1.58 -6.25 -16.20
N PRO A 106 -0.92 -6.70 -17.29
CA PRO A 106 -1.58 -7.54 -18.28
C PRO A 106 -2.05 -8.84 -17.62
N PRO A 107 -3.20 -9.41 -18.02
CA PRO A 107 -3.61 -10.72 -17.54
C PRO A 107 -2.49 -11.71 -17.88
N ARG A 108 -1.83 -12.25 -16.85
CA ARG A 108 -0.83 -13.29 -17.04
C ARG A 108 -1.59 -14.52 -17.52
N THR A 109 -1.61 -14.72 -18.83
CA THR A 109 -2.17 -15.91 -19.46
C THR A 109 -1.45 -17.12 -18.89
N GLY A 110 -2.14 -17.85 -18.01
CA GLY A 110 -1.68 -19.12 -17.51
C GLY A 110 -1.39 -20.07 -18.66
N HIS A 111 -0.12 -20.40 -18.84
CA HIS A 111 0.43 -21.59 -19.49
C HIS A 111 -0.54 -22.35 -20.41
N SER A 112 -0.59 -21.97 -21.68
CA SER A 112 -1.04 -22.91 -22.73
C SER A 112 0.09 -23.93 -22.93
N MET A 113 -0.02 -25.05 -22.24
CA MET A 113 0.87 -26.19 -22.43
C MET A 113 0.76 -26.64 -23.90
N PRO A 114 1.84 -26.65 -24.69
CA PRO A 114 1.75 -27.13 -26.06
C PRO A 114 1.35 -28.62 -26.05
N PRO A 115 0.48 -29.07 -26.96
CA PRO A 115 0.09 -30.47 -27.00
C PRO A 115 1.33 -31.33 -27.24
N ARG A 116 1.61 -32.25 -26.30
CA ARG A 116 2.67 -33.25 -26.46
C ARG A 116 2.39 -34.03 -27.73
N ARG A 117 3.17 -33.76 -28.78
CA ARG A 117 3.18 -34.54 -30.01
C ARG A 117 3.58 -35.97 -29.64
N ARG A 118 2.63 -36.92 -29.72
CA ARG A 118 2.94 -38.34 -29.62
C ARG A 118 3.80 -38.71 -30.83
N SER A 119 5.08 -38.96 -30.59
CA SER A 119 5.95 -39.61 -31.56
C SER A 119 5.54 -41.09 -31.63
N ARG A 120 4.93 -41.48 -32.76
CA ARG A 120 4.85 -42.88 -33.20
C ARG A 120 6.12 -43.12 -34.03
N GLY A 121 6.92 -44.09 -33.59
CA GLY A 121 8.14 -44.54 -34.25
C GLY A 121 8.72 -45.67 -33.44
#